data_AF-A0A3P3YM23-F1
#
_entry.id   AF-A0A3P3YM23-F1
#
_cell.length_a   1.000
_cell.length_b   1.000
_cell.length_c   1.000
_cell.angle_alpha   90.00
_cell.angle_beta   90.00
_cell.angle_gamma   90.00
#
_symmetry.space_group_name_H-M   'P 1'
#
loop_
_entity.id
_entity.type
_entity.pdbx_description
1 polymer ?
#
loop_
_entity_poly.entity_id
_entity_poly.type
_entity_poly.pdbx_seq_one_letter_code
_entity_poly.pdbx_strand_id
1 'polypeptide(L)'
;MTRRQASSPPICKTAMQQAEPIRLAASISILIIGALHAAANDTSCASCGNPGCCFYYRGDMDWDYHDPTAMNHTFDRAFVVSQLSRWPNSTSIEPRIVFTSGAMGAGKGTMLRNRAAMSNANVSIDLDNFVVVDPDQYKIDLLRVHGVPLQEHSARAGHFHRQSGYLQELVVDAALNCSRNIVVDGSLRNYAWNHELFLRIRRNHPQYRIEILYVYASLSTAKRRAAERPGRAITVPGLVERSFNESAYAVRHLTRLADSVVRIDNEEGKPIQITKLK
;
A
#
# COMPACT_ATOMS: atom_id res chain seq x y z
N MET A 1 -57.07 -24.42 35.84
CA MET A 1 -56.59 -23.63 34.67
C MET A 1 -55.39 -22.80 35.12
N THR A 2 -54.19 -23.35 34.95
CA THR A 2 -52.94 -22.84 35.54
C THR A 2 -52.05 -22.22 34.45
N ARG A 3 -51.68 -20.95 34.66
CA ARG A 3 -50.77 -20.15 33.83
C ARG A 3 -49.36 -20.76 33.84
N ARG A 4 -48.75 -20.96 32.65
CA ARG A 4 -47.31 -21.22 32.48
C ARG A 4 -46.58 -19.91 32.23
N GLN A 5 -45.58 -19.61 33.05
CA GLN A 5 -44.51 -18.64 32.79
C GLN A 5 -43.43 -19.31 31.94
N ALA A 6 -42.93 -18.61 30.93
CA ALA A 6 -41.81 -19.04 30.10
C ALA A 6 -40.49 -18.47 30.67
N SER A 7 -39.51 -19.36 30.85
CA SER A 7 -38.15 -19.07 31.29
C SER A 7 -37.21 -18.83 30.10
N SER A 8 -36.32 -17.84 30.22
CA SER A 8 -35.26 -17.55 29.26
C SER A 8 -34.08 -18.54 29.37
N PRO A 9 -33.36 -18.85 28.26
CA PRO A 9 -32.19 -19.74 28.30
C PRO A 9 -30.89 -18.99 28.66
N PRO A 10 -29.83 -19.71 29.07
CA PRO A 10 -28.73 -19.15 29.84
C PRO A 10 -27.59 -18.57 28.99
N ILE A 11 -26.91 -17.59 29.58
CA ILE A 11 -25.65 -16.98 29.12
C ILE A 11 -24.51 -17.92 29.48
N CYS A 12 -23.78 -18.44 28.48
CA CYS A 12 -22.57 -19.23 28.68
C CYS A 12 -21.33 -18.32 28.72
N LYS A 13 -20.66 -18.27 29.87
CA LYS A 13 -19.30 -17.74 30.06
C LYS A 13 -18.29 -18.89 30.07
N THR A 14 -17.02 -18.54 29.80
CA THR A 14 -15.76 -19.33 29.95
C THR A 14 -15.41 -20.18 28.71
N ALA A 15 -14.21 -20.17 28.13
CA ALA A 15 -12.88 -19.93 28.69
C ALA A 15 -11.87 -19.33 27.70
N MET A 16 -11.08 -18.35 28.19
CA MET A 16 -9.74 -18.02 27.72
C MET A 16 -8.75 -18.92 28.46
N GLN A 17 -7.86 -19.64 27.75
CA GLN A 17 -6.43 -19.75 28.06
C GLN A 17 -5.68 -20.61 27.03
N GLN A 18 -4.66 -19.98 26.42
CA GLN A 18 -3.36 -20.50 25.98
C GLN A 18 -3.25 -21.56 24.85
N ALA A 19 -2.78 -21.12 23.69
CA ALA A 19 -1.79 -21.84 22.87
C ALA A 19 -1.01 -20.85 21.96
N GLU A 20 0.31 -20.96 21.99
CA GLU A 20 1.32 -20.15 21.27
C GLU A 20 1.47 -20.49 19.76
N PRO A 21 2.20 -19.67 18.97
CA PRO A 21 1.92 -19.48 17.54
C PRO A 21 2.83 -20.29 16.63
N ILE A 22 2.28 -21.23 15.84
CA ILE A 22 2.93 -21.70 14.60
C ILE A 22 1.87 -21.97 13.52
N ARG A 23 1.97 -21.24 12.41
CA ARG A 23 1.63 -21.57 10.99
C ARG A 23 0.86 -20.46 10.25
N LEU A 24 1.63 -19.50 9.75
CA LEU A 24 1.23 -18.36 8.91
C LEU A 24 0.76 -18.72 7.47
N ALA A 25 0.53 -19.99 7.15
CA ALA A 25 0.14 -20.43 5.80
C ALA A 25 -1.36 -20.73 5.65
N ALA A 26 -2.08 -20.98 6.76
CA ALA A 26 -3.51 -21.34 6.71
C ALA A 26 -4.45 -20.13 6.74
N SER A 27 -3.98 -18.95 7.16
CA SER A 27 -4.86 -17.79 7.38
C SER A 27 -5.34 -17.11 6.10
N ILE A 28 -4.63 -17.24 4.98
CA ILE A 28 -5.08 -16.64 3.71
C ILE A 28 -6.28 -17.41 3.13
N SER A 29 -6.26 -18.74 3.20
CA SER A 29 -7.36 -19.58 2.66
C SER A 29 -8.66 -19.43 3.46
N ILE A 30 -8.58 -19.20 4.79
CA ILE A 30 -9.76 -19.04 5.65
C ILE A 30 -10.32 -17.60 5.59
N LEU A 31 -9.47 -16.58 5.45
CA LEU A 31 -9.92 -15.19 5.23
C LEU A 31 -10.63 -14.99 3.89
N ILE A 32 -10.23 -15.73 2.84
CA ILE A 32 -10.89 -15.68 1.53
C ILE A 32 -12.31 -16.28 1.59
N ILE A 33 -12.54 -17.32 2.39
CA ILE A 33 -13.86 -17.98 2.50
C ILE A 33 -14.83 -17.17 3.40
N GLY A 34 -14.33 -16.53 4.46
CA GLY A 34 -15.16 -15.70 5.34
C GLY A 34 -15.64 -14.38 4.71
N ALA A 35 -14.83 -13.77 3.84
CA ALA A 35 -15.16 -12.51 3.17
C ALA A 35 -16.21 -12.65 2.05
N LEU A 36 -16.48 -13.88 1.58
CA LEU A 36 -17.39 -14.16 0.46
C LEU A 36 -18.89 -14.02 0.81
N HIS A 37 -19.27 -13.94 2.08
CA HIS A 37 -20.69 -14.00 2.49
C HIS A 37 -21.33 -12.66 2.88
N ALA A 38 -20.60 -11.54 2.90
CA ALA A 38 -21.08 -10.31 3.57
C ALA A 38 -21.20 -9.05 2.69
N ALA A 39 -21.31 -9.15 1.36
CA ALA A 39 -21.45 -7.93 0.56
C ALA A 39 -22.24 -8.10 -0.74
N ALA A 40 -23.56 -8.09 -0.62
CA ALA A 40 -24.48 -7.73 -1.69
C ALA A 40 -25.21 -6.44 -1.29
N ASN A 41 -25.05 -5.40 -2.12
CA ASN A 41 -25.85 -4.18 -2.21
C ASN A 41 -25.94 -3.28 -0.96
N ASP A 42 -25.01 -2.33 -0.82
CA ASP A 42 -25.34 -1.07 -0.14
C ASP A 42 -24.33 0.04 -0.49
N THR A 43 -24.72 1.05 -1.27
CA THR A 43 -23.81 2.08 -1.82
C THR A 43 -23.53 3.26 -0.88
N SER A 44 -23.88 3.19 0.41
CA SER A 44 -23.63 4.29 1.36
C SER A 44 -22.90 3.77 2.61
N CYS A 45 -21.61 4.06 2.75
CA CYS A 45 -20.87 3.64 3.95
C CYS A 45 -19.59 4.45 4.22
N ALA A 46 -19.65 5.77 4.05
CA ALA A 46 -18.54 6.64 4.46
C ALA A 46 -18.30 6.62 6.00
N SER A 47 -19.26 6.11 6.80
CA SER A 47 -19.23 6.19 8.27
C SER A 47 -19.11 4.87 9.02
N CYS A 48 -19.22 3.71 8.36
CA CYS A 48 -19.53 2.48 9.08
C CYS A 48 -18.32 1.72 9.65
N GLY A 49 -17.09 2.17 9.37
CA GLY A 49 -15.87 1.49 9.83
C GLY A 49 -15.75 0.03 9.33
N ASN A 50 -16.61 -0.45 8.45
CA ASN A 50 -16.50 -1.81 7.92
C ASN A 50 -15.63 -1.78 6.66
N PRO A 51 -14.47 -2.47 6.62
CA PRO A 51 -13.63 -2.54 5.42
C PRO A 51 -14.38 -3.06 4.19
N GLY A 52 -15.41 -3.90 4.39
CA GLY A 52 -16.25 -4.44 3.33
C GLY A 52 -17.14 -3.41 2.63
N CYS A 53 -17.29 -2.23 3.22
CA CYS A 53 -18.10 -1.14 2.70
C CYS A 53 -17.28 0.04 2.15
N CYS A 54 -15.95 -0.06 2.19
CA CYS A 54 -15.06 0.78 1.39
C CYS A 54 -15.18 0.34 -0.06
N PHE A 55 -16.16 0.87 -0.78
CA PHE A 55 -16.29 0.62 -2.21
C PHE A 55 -15.13 1.27 -2.95
N TYR A 56 -14.62 0.60 -3.97
CA TYR A 56 -13.71 1.19 -4.94
C TYR A 56 -14.46 1.41 -6.25
N TYR A 57 -14.19 2.52 -6.93
CA TYR A 57 -14.79 2.85 -8.21
C TYR A 57 -13.84 2.46 -9.35
N ARG A 58 -14.25 1.45 -10.13
CA ARG A 58 -13.47 0.95 -11.26
C ARG A 58 -13.50 1.86 -12.50
N GLY A 59 -14.44 2.81 -12.56
CA GLY A 59 -14.59 3.68 -13.72
C GLY A 59 -13.42 4.63 -13.94
N ASP A 60 -12.63 4.91 -12.90
CA ASP A 60 -11.50 5.85 -12.95
C ASP A 60 -10.13 5.15 -13.07
N MET A 61 -10.13 3.83 -13.29
CA MET A 61 -8.91 3.03 -13.43
C MET A 61 -8.27 3.25 -14.81
N ASP A 62 -6.94 3.14 -14.88
CA ASP A 62 -6.19 3.26 -16.13
C ASP A 62 -6.34 2.00 -17.00
N TRP A 63 -7.48 1.90 -17.69
CA TRP A 63 -7.79 0.76 -18.56
C TRP A 63 -6.92 0.67 -19.81
N ASP A 64 -6.23 1.75 -20.18
CA ASP A 64 -5.26 1.73 -21.29
C ASP A 64 -3.97 0.99 -20.88
N TYR A 65 -3.61 1.06 -19.60
CA TYR A 65 -2.44 0.37 -19.06
C TYR A 65 -2.74 -1.05 -18.56
N HIS A 66 -3.90 -1.25 -17.92
CA HIS A 66 -4.27 -2.54 -17.34
C HIS A 66 -4.95 -3.46 -18.35
N ASP A 67 -4.72 -4.77 -18.22
CA ASP A 67 -5.43 -5.77 -19.02
C ASP A 67 -6.72 -6.19 -18.30
N PRO A 68 -7.92 -5.82 -18.81
CA PRO A 68 -9.19 -6.16 -18.16
C PRO A 68 -9.42 -7.67 -18.09
N THR A 69 -8.83 -8.44 -19.00
CA THR A 69 -9.02 -9.90 -19.06
C THR A 69 -8.21 -10.65 -18.00
N ALA A 70 -7.18 -10.02 -17.45
CA ALA A 70 -6.36 -10.56 -16.37
C ALA A 70 -7.00 -10.36 -14.97
N MET A 71 -8.17 -9.73 -14.89
CA MET A 71 -8.79 -9.35 -13.62
C MET A 71 -9.81 -10.37 -13.15
N ASN A 72 -9.79 -10.67 -11.85
CA ASN A 72 -10.75 -11.56 -11.22
C ASN A 72 -11.46 -10.77 -10.11
N HIS A 73 -12.67 -10.31 -10.40
CA HIS A 73 -13.45 -9.43 -9.51
C HIS A 73 -13.52 -9.94 -8.06
N THR A 74 -13.75 -11.23 -7.90
CA THR A 74 -13.86 -11.88 -6.59
C THR A 74 -12.53 -11.84 -5.85
N PHE A 75 -11.44 -12.20 -6.54
CA PHE A 75 -10.09 -12.14 -5.99
C PHE A 75 -9.69 -10.70 -5.65
N ASP A 76 -9.88 -9.75 -6.57
CA ASP A 76 -9.50 -8.35 -6.40
C ASP A 76 -10.19 -7.76 -5.16
N ARG A 77 -11.50 -8.03 -4.99
CA ARG A 77 -12.26 -7.58 -3.83
C ARG A 77 -11.72 -8.18 -2.54
N ALA A 78 -11.52 -9.49 -2.49
CA ALA A 78 -10.96 -10.17 -1.32
C ALA A 78 -9.56 -9.63 -1.00
N PHE A 79 -8.76 -9.34 -2.02
CA PHE A 79 -7.43 -8.74 -1.88
C PHE A 79 -7.53 -7.36 -1.23
N VAL A 80 -8.35 -6.45 -1.78
CA VAL A 80 -8.54 -5.11 -1.23
C VAL A 80 -9.01 -5.15 0.22
N VAL A 81 -10.03 -5.96 0.53
CA VAL A 81 -10.53 -6.14 1.90
C VAL A 81 -9.42 -6.64 2.82
N SER A 82 -8.61 -7.60 2.36
CA SER A 82 -7.48 -8.12 3.13
C SER A 82 -6.42 -7.06 3.40
N GLN A 83 -6.13 -6.16 2.44
CA GLN A 83 -5.17 -5.09 2.65
C GLN A 83 -5.72 -4.04 3.62
N LEU A 84 -6.98 -3.62 3.49
CA LEU A 84 -7.58 -2.64 4.40
C LEU A 84 -7.72 -3.18 5.83
N SER A 85 -7.99 -4.47 5.99
CA SER A 85 -8.17 -5.10 7.31
C SER A 85 -6.85 -5.38 8.05
N ARG A 86 -5.69 -5.30 7.37
CA ARG A 86 -4.36 -5.42 8.01
C ARG A 86 -4.02 -4.22 8.87
N TRP A 87 -4.70 -3.09 8.68
CA TRP A 87 -4.38 -1.82 9.30
C TRP A 87 -5.53 -1.35 10.19
N PRO A 88 -5.26 -0.48 11.19
CA PRO A 88 -6.27 0.03 12.08
C PRO A 88 -7.40 0.68 11.33
N ASN A 89 -8.58 0.45 11.90
CA ASN A 89 -9.82 0.99 11.41
C ASN A 89 -10.03 2.46 11.83
N SER A 90 -8.95 3.22 12.08
CA SER A 90 -9.05 4.66 12.35
C SER A 90 -9.31 5.44 11.06
N THR A 91 -10.35 6.27 11.09
CA THR A 91 -10.59 7.31 10.09
C THR A 91 -9.96 8.60 10.60
N SER A 92 -9.47 9.45 9.69
CA SER A 92 -8.93 10.76 10.03
C SER A 92 -9.79 11.85 9.40
N ILE A 93 -9.99 12.95 10.15
CA ILE A 93 -10.68 14.16 9.64
C ILE A 93 -9.78 14.89 8.63
N GLU A 94 -8.46 14.84 8.84
CA GLU A 94 -7.43 15.31 7.91
C GLU A 94 -6.50 14.15 7.57
N PRO A 95 -6.94 13.21 6.71
CA PRO A 95 -6.13 12.04 6.37
C PRO A 95 -4.90 12.44 5.54
N ARG A 96 -3.83 11.66 5.68
CA ARG A 96 -2.57 11.87 4.96
C ARG A 96 -2.40 10.80 3.90
N ILE A 97 -1.95 11.19 2.70
CA ILE A 97 -1.43 10.28 1.70
C ILE A 97 0.03 10.61 1.42
N VAL A 98 0.92 9.70 1.82
CA VAL A 98 2.37 9.84 1.66
C VAL A 98 2.82 8.99 0.49
N PHE A 99 3.34 9.63 -0.54
CA PHE A 99 4.00 8.96 -1.65
C PHE A 99 5.50 8.88 -1.38
N THR A 100 6.06 7.67 -1.37
CA THR A 100 7.53 7.56 -1.43
C THR A 100 8.00 7.83 -2.85
N SER A 101 9.22 8.36 -2.95
CA SER A 101 9.90 8.55 -4.22
C SER A 101 11.39 8.29 -4.06
N GLY A 102 12.06 8.00 -5.17
CA GLY A 102 13.48 7.69 -5.18
C GLY A 102 13.81 6.53 -6.10
N ALA A 103 15.06 6.51 -6.56
CA ALA A 103 15.57 5.47 -7.43
C ALA A 103 15.42 4.07 -6.80
N MET A 104 15.38 3.04 -7.65
CA MET A 104 15.65 1.69 -7.18
C MET A 104 17.05 1.64 -6.52
N GLY A 105 17.14 1.02 -5.35
CA GLY A 105 18.38 1.03 -4.54
C GLY A 105 18.54 2.26 -3.62
N ALA A 106 17.68 3.28 -3.71
CA ALA A 106 17.75 4.43 -2.81
C ALA A 106 17.39 4.10 -1.33
N GLY A 107 16.73 2.97 -1.09
CA GLY A 107 16.41 2.50 0.26
C GLY A 107 15.05 2.97 0.82
N LYS A 108 14.08 3.32 -0.03
CA LYS A 108 12.71 3.74 0.37
C LYS A 108 12.07 2.83 1.42
N GLY A 109 11.93 1.53 1.12
CA GLY A 109 11.34 0.58 2.07
C GLY A 109 12.16 0.42 3.36
N THR A 110 13.49 0.57 3.31
CA THR A 110 14.34 0.58 4.51
C THR A 110 14.05 1.81 5.36
N MET A 111 13.92 2.99 4.73
CA MET A 111 13.60 4.24 5.40
C MET A 111 12.22 4.21 6.04
N LEU A 112 11.20 3.71 5.33
CA LEU A 112 9.85 3.56 5.88
C LEU A 112 9.84 2.70 7.15
N ARG A 113 10.64 1.63 7.20
CA ARG A 113 10.74 0.75 8.38
C ARG A 113 11.64 1.29 9.48
N ASN A 114 12.49 2.26 9.20
CA ASN A 114 13.41 2.84 10.18
C ASN A 114 12.73 3.95 10.99
N ARG A 115 11.91 3.55 11.97
CA ARG A 115 11.16 4.49 12.85
C ARG A 115 12.08 5.50 13.54
N ALA A 116 13.27 5.09 13.98
CA ALA A 116 14.20 6.00 14.66
C ALA A 116 14.68 7.13 13.74
N ALA A 117 15.02 6.81 12.49
CA ALA A 117 15.42 7.81 11.50
C ALA A 117 14.28 8.76 11.14
N MET A 118 13.04 8.23 11.04
CA MET A 118 11.83 9.02 10.74
C MET A 118 11.39 9.90 11.91
N SER A 119 11.47 9.43 13.16
CA SER A 119 11.14 10.21 14.35
C SER A 119 12.09 11.39 14.55
N ASN A 120 13.39 11.20 14.37
CA ASN A 120 14.39 12.27 14.44
C ASN A 120 14.19 13.34 13.34
N ALA A 121 13.41 13.01 12.30
CA ALA A 121 13.12 13.87 11.17
C ALA A 121 11.96 14.86 11.39
N ASN A 122 11.23 14.74 12.51
CA ASN A 122 9.86 15.27 12.64
C ASN A 122 8.90 14.78 11.52
N VAL A 123 9.26 13.69 10.82
CA VAL A 123 8.40 13.02 9.85
C VAL A 123 7.80 11.81 10.56
N SER A 124 6.73 12.06 11.33
CA SER A 124 6.02 10.97 11.99
C SER A 124 5.16 10.23 10.97
N ILE A 125 5.66 9.10 10.48
CA ILE A 125 4.86 8.08 9.81
C ILE A 125 4.86 6.88 10.74
N ASP A 126 3.82 6.77 11.55
CA ASP A 126 3.54 5.55 12.26
C ASP A 126 2.87 4.57 11.31
N LEU A 127 3.65 3.68 10.69
CA LEU A 127 3.14 2.71 9.73
C LEU A 127 2.02 1.86 10.30
N ASP A 128 1.96 1.68 11.63
CA ASP A 128 0.86 0.94 12.25
C ASP A 128 -0.48 1.63 12.03
N ASN A 129 -0.51 2.94 11.75
CA ASN A 129 -1.72 3.73 11.52
C ASN A 129 -1.97 4.09 10.05
N PHE A 130 -1.25 3.47 9.11
CA PHE A 130 -1.35 3.74 7.68
C PHE A 130 -1.68 2.49 6.89
N VAL A 131 -2.54 2.61 5.88
CA VAL A 131 -2.67 1.60 4.83
C VAL A 131 -1.42 1.66 3.94
N VAL A 132 -0.56 0.65 4.04
CA VAL A 132 0.66 0.57 3.21
C VAL A 132 0.35 -0.14 1.89
N VAL A 133 0.55 0.59 0.80
CA VAL A 133 0.38 0.11 -0.58
C VAL A 133 1.76 -0.08 -1.21
N ASP A 134 2.19 -1.33 -1.30
CA ASP A 134 3.47 -1.73 -1.90
C ASP A 134 3.18 -2.72 -3.06
N PRO A 135 3.16 -2.26 -4.32
CA PRO A 135 2.88 -3.12 -5.47
C PRO A 135 3.92 -4.24 -5.61
N ASP A 136 5.12 -4.00 -5.11
CA ASP A 136 6.23 -4.92 -5.13
C ASP A 136 6.05 -6.04 -4.10
N GLN A 137 5.37 -5.77 -2.97
CA GLN A 137 4.86 -6.79 -2.04
C GLN A 137 3.63 -7.50 -2.61
N TYR A 138 2.76 -6.80 -3.35
CA TYR A 138 1.57 -7.40 -3.96
C TYR A 138 1.95 -8.47 -4.99
N LYS A 139 3.04 -8.28 -5.74
CA LYS A 139 3.62 -9.34 -6.60
C LYS A 139 3.97 -10.59 -5.83
N ILE A 140 4.55 -10.46 -4.63
CA ILE A 140 4.91 -11.61 -3.78
C ILE A 140 3.65 -12.32 -3.28
N ASP A 141 2.63 -11.57 -2.89
CA ASP A 141 1.35 -12.13 -2.46
C ASP A 141 0.64 -12.85 -3.63
N LEU A 142 0.66 -12.27 -4.83
CA LEU A 142 0.16 -12.91 -6.07
C LEU A 142 0.91 -14.20 -6.40
N LEU A 143 2.24 -14.16 -6.42
CA LEU A 143 3.08 -15.35 -6.64
C LEU A 143 2.74 -16.46 -5.65
N ARG A 144 2.53 -16.13 -4.36
CA ARG A 144 2.13 -17.10 -3.34
C ARG A 144 0.76 -17.69 -3.60
N VAL A 145 -0.23 -16.86 -3.94
CA VAL A 145 -1.60 -17.30 -4.27
C VAL A 145 -1.60 -18.23 -5.50
N HIS A 146 -0.74 -17.95 -6.48
CA HIS A 146 -0.57 -18.79 -7.67
C HIS A 146 0.35 -20.00 -7.45
N GLY A 147 0.78 -20.28 -6.22
CA GLY A 147 1.58 -21.45 -5.87
C GLY A 147 3.01 -21.44 -6.44
N VAL A 148 3.54 -20.26 -6.76
CA VAL A 148 4.89 -20.13 -7.34
C VAL A 148 5.96 -20.35 -6.25
N PRO A 149 6.90 -21.30 -6.45
CA PRO A 149 7.99 -21.55 -5.50
C PRO A 149 8.87 -20.31 -5.27
N LEU A 150 9.35 -20.09 -4.04
CA LEU A 150 10.15 -18.92 -3.66
C LEU A 150 11.38 -18.71 -4.55
N GLN A 151 11.98 -19.79 -5.04
CA GLN A 151 13.16 -19.79 -5.90
C GLN A 151 12.87 -19.17 -7.29
N GLU A 152 11.61 -19.22 -7.73
CA GLU A 152 11.17 -18.67 -9.02
C GLU A 152 10.65 -17.24 -8.92
N HIS A 153 10.52 -16.67 -7.71
CA HIS A 153 9.87 -15.36 -7.52
C HIS A 153 10.54 -14.27 -8.34
N SER A 154 11.88 -14.23 -8.39
CA SER A 154 12.61 -13.23 -9.18
C SER A 154 12.32 -13.32 -10.68
N ALA A 155 12.18 -14.54 -11.21
CA ALA A 155 11.95 -14.76 -12.63
C ALA A 155 10.50 -14.45 -13.03
N ARG A 156 9.54 -14.70 -12.13
CA ARG A 156 8.11 -14.62 -12.42
C ARG A 156 7.43 -13.33 -11.93
N ALA A 157 8.09 -12.53 -11.10
CA ALA A 157 7.55 -11.26 -10.61
C ALA A 157 7.15 -10.28 -11.73
N GLY A 158 7.82 -10.33 -12.88
CA GLY A 158 7.49 -9.51 -14.04
C GLY A 158 6.09 -9.76 -14.61
N HIS A 159 5.60 -11.00 -14.57
CA HIS A 159 4.27 -11.37 -15.07
C HIS A 159 3.14 -10.70 -14.29
N PHE A 160 3.38 -10.43 -13.01
CA PHE A 160 2.40 -9.79 -12.12
C PHE A 160 2.54 -8.26 -12.07
N HIS A 161 3.36 -7.65 -12.94
CA HIS A 161 3.60 -6.21 -12.85
C HIS A 161 2.35 -5.36 -13.12
N ARG A 162 1.58 -5.68 -14.15
CA ARG A 162 0.33 -4.96 -14.45
C ARG A 162 -0.72 -5.21 -13.36
N GLN A 163 -0.96 -6.47 -13.01
CA GLN A 163 -1.95 -6.83 -11.98
C GLN A 163 -1.63 -6.22 -10.61
N SER A 164 -0.36 -6.18 -10.19
CA SER A 164 0.02 -5.51 -8.93
C SER A 164 -0.18 -3.99 -8.97
N GLY A 165 0.04 -3.34 -10.12
CA GLY A 165 -0.26 -1.93 -10.31
C GLY A 165 -1.77 -1.65 -10.23
N TYR A 166 -2.57 -2.49 -10.86
CA TYR A 166 -4.04 -2.43 -10.77
C TYR A 166 -4.54 -2.60 -9.34
N LEU A 167 -4.06 -3.61 -8.61
CA LEU A 167 -4.42 -3.82 -7.21
C LEU A 167 -3.99 -2.65 -6.32
N GLN A 168 -2.85 -2.01 -6.61
CA GLN A 168 -2.45 -0.77 -5.95
C GLN A 168 -3.49 0.34 -6.15
N GLU A 169 -3.96 0.56 -7.38
CA GLU A 169 -4.98 1.59 -7.65
C GLU A 169 -6.28 1.30 -6.90
N LEU A 170 -6.73 0.04 -6.90
CA LEU A 170 -7.93 -0.36 -6.14
C LEU A 170 -7.79 -0.14 -4.63
N VAL A 171 -6.64 -0.50 -4.05
CA VAL A 171 -6.42 -0.33 -2.61
C VAL A 171 -6.31 1.15 -2.24
N VAL A 172 -5.64 1.96 -3.06
CA VAL A 172 -5.57 3.42 -2.86
C VAL A 172 -6.96 4.03 -2.91
N ASP A 173 -7.75 3.71 -3.94
CA ASP A 173 -9.10 4.24 -4.11
C ASP A 173 -10.02 3.87 -2.94
N ALA A 174 -10.03 2.59 -2.54
CA ALA A 174 -10.82 2.13 -1.40
C ALA A 174 -10.38 2.81 -0.08
N ALA A 175 -9.07 3.02 0.11
CA ALA A 175 -8.55 3.69 1.31
C ALA A 175 -8.91 5.19 1.33
N LEU A 176 -8.87 5.87 0.17
CA LEU A 176 -9.29 7.26 0.00
C LEU A 176 -10.77 7.43 0.34
N ASN A 177 -11.64 6.55 -0.18
CA ASN A 177 -13.07 6.56 0.10
C ASN A 177 -13.40 6.34 1.58
N CYS A 178 -12.48 5.72 2.32
CA CYS A 178 -12.61 5.50 3.76
C CYS A 178 -11.81 6.48 4.62
N SER A 179 -11.29 7.58 4.06
CA SER A 179 -10.55 8.61 4.79
C SER A 179 -9.44 8.04 5.69
N ARG A 180 -8.71 7.04 5.17
CA ARG A 180 -7.57 6.40 5.83
C ARG A 180 -6.28 7.19 5.59
N ASN A 181 -5.34 7.09 6.51
CA ASN A 181 -3.96 7.46 6.20
C ASN A 181 -3.36 6.39 5.26
N ILE A 182 -2.63 6.82 4.22
CA ILE A 182 -2.12 5.94 3.15
C ILE A 182 -0.63 6.20 2.95
N VAL A 183 0.16 5.14 2.84
CA VAL A 183 1.53 5.21 2.30
C VAL A 183 1.54 4.46 0.97
N VAL A 184 1.92 5.13 -0.10
CA VAL A 184 2.12 4.50 -1.42
C VAL A 184 3.62 4.35 -1.65
N ASP A 185 4.13 3.12 -1.60
CA ASP A 185 5.54 2.83 -1.88
C ASP A 185 5.78 2.76 -3.40
N GLY A 186 6.49 3.75 -3.93
CA GLY A 186 6.72 3.89 -5.35
C GLY A 186 7.97 4.70 -5.67
N SER A 187 8.29 4.80 -6.96
CA SER A 187 9.38 5.68 -7.42
C SER A 187 8.88 7.06 -7.84
N LEU A 188 7.57 7.25 -8.03
CA LEU A 188 6.95 8.40 -8.71
C LEU A 188 7.53 8.69 -10.10
N ARG A 189 8.26 7.77 -10.74
CA ARG A 189 8.99 8.01 -12.00
C ARG A 189 8.12 8.54 -13.16
N ASN A 190 6.86 8.09 -13.24
CA ASN A 190 5.94 8.53 -14.28
C ASN A 190 5.28 9.85 -13.83
N TYR A 191 5.89 10.97 -14.17
CA TYR A 191 5.36 12.29 -13.82
C TYR A 191 3.93 12.50 -14.32
N ALA A 192 3.65 12.20 -15.59
CA ALA A 192 2.35 12.47 -16.20
C ALA A 192 1.22 11.73 -15.47
N TRP A 193 1.40 10.44 -15.19
CA TRP A 193 0.41 9.66 -14.45
C TRP A 193 0.24 10.16 -13.00
N ASN A 194 1.34 10.45 -12.30
CA ASN A 194 1.25 10.93 -10.91
C ASN A 194 0.67 12.34 -10.82
N HIS A 195 0.88 13.18 -11.83
CA HIS A 195 0.28 14.50 -11.94
C HIS A 195 -1.25 14.40 -11.96
N GLU A 196 -1.79 13.56 -12.86
CA GLU A 196 -3.22 13.32 -12.95
C GLU A 196 -3.78 12.68 -11.67
N LEU A 197 -3.05 11.73 -11.08
CA LEU A 197 -3.43 11.14 -9.79
C LEU A 197 -3.54 12.22 -8.69
N PHE A 198 -2.56 13.12 -8.58
CA PHE A 198 -2.58 14.17 -7.55
C PHE A 198 -3.73 15.14 -7.79
N LEU A 199 -3.99 15.55 -9.04
CA LEU A 199 -5.14 16.39 -9.38
C LEU A 199 -6.47 15.71 -9.06
N ARG A 200 -6.60 14.41 -9.35
CA ARG A 200 -7.78 13.62 -9.03
C ARG A 200 -8.02 13.55 -7.53
N ILE A 201 -6.97 13.27 -6.73
CA ILE A 201 -7.06 13.27 -5.26
C ILE A 201 -7.52 14.65 -4.75
N ARG A 202 -6.93 15.74 -5.26
CA ARG A 202 -7.35 17.11 -4.85
C ARG A 202 -8.80 17.42 -5.18
N ARG A 203 -9.28 16.94 -6.32
CA ARG A 203 -10.67 17.15 -6.76
C ARG A 203 -11.67 16.32 -5.96
N ASN A 204 -11.37 15.03 -5.76
CA ASN A 204 -12.33 14.06 -5.24
C ASN A 204 -12.21 13.86 -3.72
N HIS A 205 -11.04 14.14 -3.14
CA HIS A 205 -10.73 13.98 -1.72
C HIS A 205 -9.98 15.21 -1.17
N PRO A 206 -10.58 16.42 -1.23
CA PRO A 206 -9.91 17.66 -0.86
C PRO A 206 -9.41 17.73 0.59
N GLN A 207 -9.94 16.88 1.48
CA GLN A 207 -9.49 16.77 2.87
C GLN A 207 -8.11 16.10 3.04
N TYR A 208 -7.61 15.41 2.01
CA TYR A 208 -6.33 14.72 2.10
C TYR A 208 -5.15 15.69 2.03
N ARG A 209 -4.22 15.52 2.97
CA ARG A 209 -2.87 16.08 2.85
C ARG A 209 -2.00 15.18 1.98
N ILE A 210 -1.51 15.70 0.87
CA ILE A 210 -0.63 14.98 -0.06
C ILE A 210 0.82 15.26 0.31
N GLU A 211 1.59 14.22 0.60
CA GLU A 211 2.98 14.35 1.02
C GLU A 211 3.91 13.53 0.12
N ILE A 212 5.12 14.03 -0.11
CA ILE A 212 6.17 13.29 -0.81
C ILE A 212 7.35 13.05 0.11
N LEU A 213 7.68 11.78 0.30
CA LEU A 213 8.91 11.33 0.96
C LEU A 213 9.94 10.93 -0.09
N TYR A 214 10.80 11.87 -0.47
CA TYR A 214 11.83 11.66 -1.47
C TYR A 214 13.11 11.09 -0.86
N VAL A 215 13.32 9.78 -1.00
CA VAL A 215 14.54 9.13 -0.53
C VAL A 215 15.59 9.18 -1.62
N TYR A 216 16.66 9.91 -1.33
CA TYR A 216 17.80 10.12 -2.21
C TYR A 216 18.98 9.24 -1.80
N ALA A 217 19.63 8.65 -2.81
CA ALA A 217 20.99 8.16 -2.72
C ALA A 217 21.63 8.39 -4.09
N SER A 218 22.93 8.63 -4.12
CA SER A 218 23.70 8.84 -5.33
C SER A 218 23.54 7.68 -6.29
N LEU A 219 23.66 7.97 -7.59
CA LEU A 219 23.46 6.95 -8.62
C LEU A 219 24.39 5.74 -8.44
N SER A 220 25.63 5.96 -8.02
CA SER A 220 26.59 4.89 -7.71
C SER A 220 26.12 4.01 -6.55
N THR A 221 25.71 4.62 -5.43
CA THR A 221 25.14 3.91 -4.26
C THR A 221 23.88 3.14 -4.66
N ALA A 222 22.97 3.77 -5.42
CA ALA A 222 21.74 3.14 -5.89
C ALA A 222 22.01 1.96 -6.82
N LYS A 223 22.93 2.09 -7.79
CA LYS A 223 23.34 1.01 -8.71
C LYS A 223 23.92 -0.17 -7.94
N ARG A 224 24.85 0.08 -7.00
CA ARG A 224 25.45 -0.98 -6.14
C ARG A 224 24.39 -1.72 -5.36
N ARG A 225 23.59 -1.01 -4.56
CA ARG A 225 22.54 -1.61 -3.71
C ARG A 225 21.50 -2.39 -4.52
N ALA A 226 21.18 -1.92 -5.71
CA ALA A 226 20.21 -2.60 -6.56
C ALA A 226 20.80 -3.88 -7.18
N ALA A 227 22.11 -3.92 -7.46
CA ALA A 227 22.81 -5.13 -7.90
C ALA A 227 22.94 -6.18 -6.78
N GLU A 228 23.11 -5.74 -5.53
CA GLU A 228 23.21 -6.61 -4.35
C GLU A 228 21.85 -7.16 -3.87
N ARG A 229 20.74 -6.66 -4.41
CA ARG A 229 19.41 -6.98 -3.89
C ARG A 229 19.01 -8.42 -4.25
N PRO A 230 18.83 -9.32 -3.26
CA PRO A 230 18.47 -10.70 -3.54
C PRO A 230 17.05 -10.79 -4.12
N GLY A 231 16.87 -11.65 -5.12
CA GLY A 231 15.55 -11.96 -5.69
C GLY A 231 14.92 -10.86 -6.55
N ARG A 232 15.68 -9.80 -6.89
CA ARG A 232 15.28 -8.76 -7.85
C ARG A 232 16.43 -8.46 -8.80
N ALA A 233 16.73 -9.40 -9.69
CA ALA A 233 17.68 -9.12 -10.75
C ALA A 233 17.19 -7.95 -11.59
N ILE A 234 17.99 -6.89 -11.71
CA ILE A 234 17.71 -5.80 -12.66
C ILE A 234 18.01 -6.34 -14.05
N THR A 235 16.97 -6.80 -14.75
CA THR A 235 17.11 -7.39 -16.08
C THR A 235 17.25 -6.35 -17.20
N VAL A 236 16.95 -5.08 -16.91
CA VAL A 236 16.95 -4.00 -17.90
C VAL A 236 18.15 -3.07 -17.66
N PRO A 237 19.14 -3.05 -18.59
CA PRO A 237 20.25 -2.11 -18.54
C PRO A 237 19.76 -0.65 -18.43
N GLY A 238 20.42 0.14 -17.59
CA GLY A 238 20.08 1.55 -17.39
C GLY A 238 18.79 1.82 -16.60
N LEU A 239 18.05 0.81 -16.16
CA LEU A 239 16.78 1.00 -15.44
C LEU A 239 16.95 1.82 -14.15
N VAL A 240 18.03 1.60 -13.40
CA VAL A 240 18.34 2.37 -12.18
C VAL A 240 18.57 3.84 -12.49
N GLU A 241 19.30 4.13 -13.57
CA GLU A 241 19.65 5.49 -13.98
C GLU A 241 18.44 6.25 -14.52
N ARG A 242 17.62 5.57 -15.34
CA ARG A 242 16.33 6.08 -15.76
C ARG A 242 15.45 6.38 -14.54
N SER A 243 15.30 5.43 -13.62
CA SER A 243 14.53 5.62 -12.39
C SER A 243 15.07 6.78 -11.54
N PHE A 244 16.38 6.95 -11.44
CA PHE A 244 17.01 8.06 -10.72
C PHE A 244 16.62 9.42 -11.33
N ASN A 245 16.81 9.58 -12.63
CA ASN A 245 16.51 10.82 -13.34
C ASN A 245 15.02 11.14 -13.36
N GLU A 246 14.18 10.15 -13.66
CA GLU A 246 12.72 10.29 -13.73
C GLU A 246 12.10 10.60 -12.37
N SER A 247 12.55 9.93 -11.29
CA SER A 247 12.04 10.23 -9.94
C SER A 247 12.39 11.65 -9.51
N ALA A 248 13.64 12.09 -9.76
CA ALA A 248 14.06 13.45 -9.48
C ALA A 248 13.26 14.48 -10.29
N TYR A 249 13.02 14.19 -11.57
CA TYR A 249 12.18 15.01 -12.44
C TYR A 249 10.76 15.11 -11.89
N ALA A 250 10.12 13.99 -11.57
CA ALA A 250 8.75 13.95 -11.08
C ALA A 250 8.60 14.69 -9.76
N VAL A 251 9.49 14.49 -8.79
CA VAL A 251 9.45 15.19 -7.49
C VAL A 251 9.48 16.70 -7.70
N ARG A 252 10.42 17.23 -8.51
CA ARG A 252 10.52 18.68 -8.78
C ARG A 252 9.21 19.29 -9.29
N HIS A 253 8.47 18.56 -10.13
CA HIS A 253 7.24 19.07 -10.73
C HIS A 253 6.02 18.84 -9.85
N LEU A 254 5.93 17.69 -9.16
CA LEU A 254 4.84 17.34 -8.25
C LEU A 254 4.88 18.13 -6.94
N THR A 255 6.02 18.72 -6.55
CA THR A 255 6.13 19.58 -5.36
C THR A 255 5.06 20.67 -5.31
N ARG A 256 4.61 21.18 -6.47
CA ARG A 256 3.57 22.21 -6.51
C ARG A 256 2.19 21.69 -6.09
N LEU A 257 1.94 20.40 -6.28
CA LEU A 257 0.67 19.73 -5.98
C LEU A 257 0.64 19.04 -4.60
N ALA A 258 1.81 18.79 -3.99
CA ALA A 258 1.93 18.24 -2.64
C ALA A 258 1.85 19.35 -1.57
N ASP A 259 1.36 19.04 -0.37
CA ASP A 259 1.36 19.94 0.80
C ASP A 259 2.71 19.98 1.51
N SER A 260 3.44 18.86 1.49
CA SER A 260 4.75 18.72 2.13
C SER A 260 5.65 17.86 1.26
N VAL A 261 6.92 18.25 1.16
CA VAL A 261 7.94 17.45 0.48
C VAL A 261 9.17 17.38 1.36
N VAL A 262 9.56 16.17 1.74
CA VAL A 262 10.76 15.92 2.54
C VAL A 262 11.72 15.08 1.74
N ARG A 263 12.96 15.54 1.64
CA ARG A 263 14.09 14.77 1.11
C ARG A 263 14.82 14.09 2.25
N ILE A 264 15.10 12.80 2.08
CA ILE A 264 15.94 12.00 2.99
C ILE A 264 17.18 11.56 2.21
N ASP A 265 18.34 12.04 2.61
CA ASP A 265 19.62 11.61 2.06
C ASP A 265 20.08 10.34 2.78
N ASN A 266 19.98 9.21 2.08
CA ASN A 266 20.31 7.87 2.54
C ASN A 266 21.62 7.36 1.90
N GLU A 267 22.66 8.18 2.00
CA GLU A 267 24.00 7.85 1.55
C GLU A 267 24.70 6.90 2.53
N GLU A 268 25.48 5.97 1.98
CA GLU A 268 26.26 5.06 2.80
C GLU A 268 27.43 5.77 3.49
N GLY A 269 27.72 5.36 4.73
CA GLY A 269 28.79 5.95 5.54
C GLY A 269 28.51 7.39 5.99
N LYS A 270 27.32 7.92 5.72
CA LYS A 270 26.89 9.25 6.16
C LYS A 270 25.70 9.13 7.10
N PRO A 271 25.61 9.98 8.14
CA PRO A 271 24.38 10.13 8.89
C PRO A 271 23.22 10.48 7.96
N ILE A 272 22.04 9.95 8.23
CA ILE A 272 20.83 10.30 7.49
C ILE A 272 20.59 11.80 7.67
N GLN A 273 20.49 12.53 6.56
CA GLN A 273 20.15 13.95 6.55
C GLN A 273 18.77 14.15 5.95
N ILE A 274 18.04 15.13 6.50
CA ILE A 274 16.65 15.34 6.15
C ILE A 274 16.44 16.82 5.87
N THR A 275 15.91 17.10 4.70
CA THR A 275 15.70 18.46 4.20
C THR A 275 14.24 18.64 3.81
N LYS A 276 13.57 19.61 4.43
CA LYS A 276 12.23 20.03 3.99
C LYS A 276 12.37 20.86 2.72
N LEU A 277 11.77 20.37 1.63
CA LEU A 277 11.76 21.05 0.33
C LEU A 277 10.52 21.93 0.13
N LYS A 278 9.43 21.59 0.82
CA LYS A 278 8.18 22.35 0.90
C LYS A 278 7.52 22.12 2.24
#